data_AF-K5Z4B8-F1
#
_entry.id   AF-K5Z4B8-F1
#
_cell.length_a   1.000
_cell.length_b   1.000
_cell.length_c   1.000
_cell.angle_alpha   90.00
_cell.angle_beta   90.00
_cell.angle_gamma   90.00
#
_symmetry.space_group_name_H-M   'P 1'
#
loop_
_entity.id
_entity.type
_entity.pdbx_description
1 polymer ?
#
loop_
_entity_poly.entity_id
_entity_poly.type
_entity_poly.pdbx_seq_one_letter_code
_entity_poly.pdbx_strand_id
1 'polypeptide(L)'
;MTKIYRCKDLEKMVLKMGFLPFFANDITDFSIEEFTPQELWFSDEEEGPWEWKGPVIRNFNCAYGKLFQKKAGFVSMDWFPELVNYRRAMYNLKAEPLQSMGNVIYKTVTEHESLLSKEIKALCGYKKQPVKRSVNPFDSWETSETQALLKKTKPKGDGFETVITRLQMGTWLVVADFEYRYDKKGEPYGWGIARYTTPEVLFGKEKVQAAGNRSPEESKQRLIDYLTQLLPQATPEQILNILG
;
A
#
# COMPACT_ATOMS: atom_id res chain seq x y z
N MET A 1 -16.86 17.88 -13.50
CA MET A 1 -16.20 17.05 -12.48
C MET A 1 -15.28 17.93 -11.64
N THR A 2 -15.15 17.66 -10.34
CA THR A 2 -14.21 18.40 -9.48
C THR A 2 -12.80 17.87 -9.75
N LYS A 3 -11.90 18.72 -10.27
CA LYS A 3 -10.50 18.37 -10.50
C LYS A 3 -9.64 18.62 -9.25
N ILE A 4 -8.51 17.92 -9.14
CA ILE A 4 -7.53 18.05 -8.07
C ILE A 4 -6.37 18.92 -8.57
N TYR A 5 -6.20 20.11 -7.99
CA TYR A 5 -5.14 21.05 -8.38
C TYR A 5 -4.07 21.26 -7.30
N ARG A 6 -4.30 20.76 -6.09
CA ARG A 6 -3.43 20.96 -4.93
C ARG A 6 -3.72 19.92 -3.86
N CYS A 7 -2.78 19.74 -2.94
CA CYS A 7 -2.87 18.81 -1.81
C CYS A 7 -4.21 18.85 -1.05
N LYS A 8 -4.76 20.04 -0.77
CA LYS A 8 -6.04 20.18 -0.04
C LYS A 8 -7.24 19.65 -0.84
N ASP A 9 -7.19 19.75 -2.17
CA ASP A 9 -8.26 19.24 -3.03
C ASP A 9 -8.21 17.71 -3.09
N LEU A 10 -7.01 17.12 -3.04
CA LEU A 10 -6.81 15.67 -2.93
C LEU A 10 -7.43 15.15 -1.63
N GLU A 11 -7.07 15.74 -0.47
CA GLU A 11 -7.62 15.31 0.82
C GLU A 11 -9.16 15.42 0.83
N LYS A 12 -9.72 16.54 0.36
CA LYS A 12 -11.18 16.71 0.25
C LYS A 12 -11.82 15.64 -0.63
N MET A 13 -11.19 15.28 -1.75
CA MET A 13 -11.72 14.24 -2.63
C MET A 13 -11.69 12.87 -1.95
N VAL A 14 -10.59 12.53 -1.27
CA VAL A 14 -10.47 11.27 -0.51
C VAL A 14 -11.56 11.17 0.56
N LEU A 15 -11.78 12.24 1.33
CA LEU A 15 -12.81 12.25 2.37
C LEU A 15 -14.23 12.21 1.80
N LYS A 16 -14.47 12.88 0.67
CA LYS A 16 -15.77 12.87 0.00
C LYS A 16 -16.11 11.50 -0.59
N MET A 17 -15.14 10.85 -1.24
CA MET A 17 -15.36 9.57 -1.93
C MET A 17 -15.23 8.37 -1.00
N GLY A 18 -14.57 8.52 0.14
CA GLY A 18 -14.33 7.44 1.10
C GLY A 18 -13.30 6.41 0.64
N PHE A 19 -13.25 6.10 -0.66
CA PHE A 19 -12.28 5.25 -1.35
C PHE A 19 -11.79 6.00 -2.58
N LEU A 20 -10.48 6.05 -2.78
CA LEU A 20 -9.93 6.69 -3.97
C LEU A 20 -8.63 6.00 -4.42
N PRO A 21 -8.70 5.14 -5.45
CA PRO A 21 -7.53 4.57 -6.11
C PRO A 21 -6.60 5.67 -6.62
N PHE A 22 -5.29 5.44 -6.55
CA PHE A 22 -4.33 6.39 -7.09
C PHE A 22 -4.35 6.40 -8.62
N PHE A 23 -4.46 5.21 -9.23
CA PHE A 23 -4.38 5.02 -10.67
C PHE A 23 -5.76 4.77 -11.30
N ALA A 24 -5.88 5.12 -12.57
CA ALA A 24 -7.03 4.78 -13.40
C ALA A 24 -7.27 3.26 -13.38
N ASN A 25 -8.55 2.90 -13.43
CA ASN A 25 -9.03 1.53 -13.36
C ASN A 25 -10.24 1.36 -14.28
N ASP A 26 -10.92 0.22 -14.16
CA ASP A 26 -12.06 -0.16 -14.98
C ASP A 26 -13.37 0.56 -14.61
N ILE A 27 -13.36 1.36 -13.54
CA ILE A 27 -14.43 2.28 -13.17
C ILE A 27 -14.00 3.70 -13.51
N THR A 28 -14.74 4.35 -14.42
CA THR A 28 -14.48 5.75 -14.80
C THR A 28 -14.84 6.72 -13.69
N ASP A 29 -14.16 7.85 -13.64
CA ASP A 29 -14.34 8.88 -12.62
C ASP A 29 -14.10 8.33 -11.20
N PHE A 30 -13.07 7.49 -11.05
CA PHE A 30 -12.77 6.84 -9.77
C PHE A 30 -11.27 6.65 -9.55
N SER A 31 -10.48 7.68 -9.81
CA SER A 31 -9.07 7.69 -9.47
C SER A 31 -8.49 9.10 -9.34
N ILE A 32 -7.38 9.22 -8.60
CA ILE A 32 -6.61 10.46 -8.52
C ILE A 32 -6.06 10.82 -9.91
N GLU A 33 -5.61 9.83 -10.68
CA GLU A 33 -5.12 10.00 -12.05
C GLU A 33 -6.13 10.67 -12.97
N GLU A 34 -7.39 10.23 -12.97
CA GLU A 34 -8.45 10.82 -13.80
C GLU A 34 -8.84 12.24 -13.34
N PHE A 35 -8.75 12.52 -12.04
CA PHE A 35 -9.12 13.82 -11.48
C PHE A 35 -8.01 14.86 -11.49
N THR A 36 -6.78 14.45 -11.73
CA THR A 36 -5.63 15.37 -11.77
C THR A 36 -5.38 15.80 -13.22
N PRO A 37 -5.24 17.11 -13.50
CA PRO A 37 -4.74 17.57 -14.80
C PRO A 37 -3.41 16.90 -15.15
N GLN A 38 -3.23 16.53 -16.41
CA GLN A 38 -2.03 15.79 -16.86
C GLN A 38 -0.74 16.57 -16.57
N GLU A 39 -0.82 17.90 -16.60
CA GLU A 39 0.29 18.82 -16.35
C GLU A 39 0.81 18.74 -14.90
N LEU A 40 -0.03 18.28 -13.95
CA LEU A 40 0.34 18.09 -12.55
C LEU A 40 0.67 16.61 -12.24
N TRP A 41 0.40 15.68 -13.15
CA TRP A 41 0.65 14.26 -12.92
C TRP A 41 2.14 13.91 -12.98
N PHE A 42 2.89 14.62 -13.84
CA PHE A 42 4.35 14.60 -13.93
C PHE A 42 4.84 16.02 -14.20
N SER A 43 5.20 16.75 -13.15
CA SER A 43 5.77 18.10 -13.25
C SER A 43 7.09 18.16 -12.50
N ASP A 44 8.09 18.79 -13.12
CA ASP A 44 9.37 19.11 -12.48
C ASP A 44 9.33 20.49 -11.79
N GLU A 45 8.29 21.30 -12.06
CA GLU A 45 8.16 22.68 -11.58
C GLU A 45 7.14 22.84 -10.45
N GLU A 46 6.07 22.05 -10.50
CA GLU A 46 4.93 22.14 -9.59
C GLU A 46 4.76 20.81 -8.85
N GLU A 47 4.41 20.87 -7.56
CA GLU A 47 4.09 19.66 -6.81
C GLU A 47 2.82 19.01 -7.36
N GLY A 48 2.82 17.69 -7.49
CA GLY A 48 1.69 16.91 -7.96
C GLY A 48 1.19 15.90 -6.93
N PRO A 49 0.30 14.97 -7.34
CA PRO A 49 -0.22 13.91 -6.46
C PRO A 49 0.86 13.02 -5.83
N TRP A 50 2.02 12.91 -6.47
CA TRP A 50 3.16 12.14 -5.96
C TRP A 50 3.78 12.80 -4.72
N GLU A 51 3.79 14.12 -4.66
CA GLU A 51 4.31 14.93 -3.56
C GLU A 51 3.23 15.11 -2.48
N TRP A 52 1.98 15.32 -2.90
CA TRP A 52 0.86 15.58 -1.99
C TRP A 52 0.48 14.39 -1.11
N LYS A 53 0.76 13.15 -1.54
CA LYS A 53 0.36 11.95 -0.78
C LYS A 53 0.94 11.93 0.64
N GLY A 54 2.19 12.36 0.85
CA GLY A 54 2.83 12.40 2.17
C GLY A 54 2.11 13.36 3.13
N PRO A 55 1.97 14.65 2.78
CA PRO A 55 1.15 15.61 3.51
C PRO A 55 -0.27 15.11 3.82
N VAL A 56 -0.99 14.51 2.85
CA VAL A 56 -2.36 14.01 3.09
C VAL A 56 -2.38 12.87 4.11
N ILE A 57 -1.44 11.92 4.04
CA ILE A 57 -1.36 10.81 5.02
C ILE A 57 -1.12 11.34 6.44
N ARG A 58 -0.24 12.35 6.57
CA ARG A 58 0.13 12.95 7.87
C ARG A 58 -0.99 13.71 8.57
N ASN A 59 -2.12 13.96 7.90
CA ASN A 59 -3.31 14.52 8.54
C ASN A 59 -4.14 13.46 9.30
N PHE A 60 -3.80 12.17 9.18
CA PHE A 60 -4.43 11.05 9.87
C PHE A 60 -5.94 10.86 9.61
N ASN A 61 -6.49 11.51 8.58
CA ASN A 61 -7.90 11.40 8.21
C ASN A 61 -8.18 10.27 7.22
N CYS A 62 -7.14 9.63 6.69
CA CYS A 62 -7.24 8.52 5.75
C CYS A 62 -6.03 7.59 5.83
N ALA A 63 -6.25 6.31 5.53
CA ALA A 63 -5.21 5.33 5.32
C ALA A 63 -4.72 5.34 3.87
N TYR A 64 -3.42 5.15 3.67
CA TYR A 64 -2.82 4.97 2.35
C TYR A 64 -2.00 3.67 2.30
N GLY A 65 -2.06 3.02 1.14
CA GLY A 65 -1.25 1.84 0.86
C GLY A 65 -1.73 1.14 -0.40
N LYS A 66 -1.20 -0.06 -0.64
CA LYS A 66 -1.66 -0.96 -1.70
C LYS A 66 -3.00 -1.60 -1.32
N LEU A 67 -4.06 -0.81 -1.37
CA LEU A 67 -5.39 -1.17 -0.89
C LEU A 67 -6.38 -1.54 -1.99
N PHE A 68 -6.04 -1.36 -3.28
CA PHE A 68 -6.98 -1.53 -4.40
C PHE A 68 -6.42 -2.54 -5.41
N GLN A 69 -6.81 -3.81 -5.34
CA GLN A 69 -6.25 -4.88 -6.18
C GLN A 69 -4.71 -4.82 -6.27
N LYS A 70 -4.03 -4.67 -5.12
CA LYS A 70 -2.57 -4.51 -4.99
C LYS A 70 -2.00 -3.18 -5.51
N LYS A 71 -2.84 -2.25 -5.96
CA LYS A 71 -2.48 -0.87 -6.36
C LYS A 71 -2.69 0.12 -5.21
N ALA A 72 -1.96 1.22 -5.28
CA ALA A 72 -1.99 2.27 -4.28
C ALA A 72 -3.31 3.07 -4.31
N GLY A 73 -3.70 3.61 -3.17
CA GLY A 73 -4.81 4.54 -3.05
C GLY A 73 -5.11 4.87 -1.58
N PHE A 74 -6.15 5.67 -1.38
CA PHE A 74 -6.58 6.12 -0.07
C PHE A 74 -7.93 5.52 0.33
N VAL A 75 -8.11 5.32 1.63
CA VAL A 75 -9.40 5.01 2.25
C VAL A 75 -9.59 5.95 3.43
N SER A 76 -10.67 6.72 3.44
CA SER A 76 -11.02 7.63 4.53
C SER A 76 -11.22 6.89 5.86
N MET A 77 -10.96 7.55 6.98
CA MET A 77 -11.19 6.96 8.31
C MET A 77 -12.66 6.70 8.63
N ASP A 78 -13.61 7.27 7.88
CA ASP A 78 -15.05 6.95 8.02
C ASP A 78 -15.36 5.51 7.57
N TRP A 79 -14.60 4.99 6.60
CA TRP A 79 -14.82 3.67 6.01
C TRP A 79 -13.71 2.66 6.30
N PHE A 80 -12.52 3.13 6.70
CA PHE A 80 -11.38 2.27 6.97
C PHE A 80 -11.66 1.21 8.06
N PRO A 81 -12.36 1.50 9.18
CA PRO A 81 -12.68 0.47 10.18
C PRO A 81 -13.54 -0.67 9.64
N GLU A 82 -14.48 -0.37 8.74
CA GLU A 82 -15.28 -1.39 8.03
C GLU A 82 -14.39 -2.30 7.18
N LEU A 83 -13.48 -1.67 6.43
CA LEU A 83 -12.55 -2.37 5.56
C LEU A 83 -11.61 -3.27 6.37
N VAL A 84 -11.12 -2.78 7.52
CA VAL A 84 -10.27 -3.54 8.43
C VAL A 84 -11.01 -4.78 8.94
N ASN A 85 -12.26 -4.61 9.40
CA ASN A 85 -13.06 -5.72 9.93
C ASN A 85 -13.27 -6.81 8.86
N TYR A 86 -13.73 -6.42 7.66
CA TYR A 86 -13.93 -7.34 6.55
C TYR A 86 -12.62 -8.00 6.10
N ARG A 87 -11.59 -7.20 5.81
CA ARG A 87 -10.36 -7.73 5.21
C ARG A 87 -9.53 -8.56 6.16
N ARG A 88 -9.52 -8.29 7.47
CA ARG A 88 -8.76 -9.13 8.41
C ARG A 88 -9.40 -10.52 8.61
N ALA A 89 -10.70 -10.67 8.32
CA ALA A 89 -11.32 -11.98 8.23
C ALA A 89 -10.85 -12.76 6.99
N MET A 90 -10.74 -12.09 5.83
CA MET A 90 -10.29 -12.70 4.57
C MET A 90 -8.78 -12.93 4.51
N TYR A 91 -7.99 -12.01 5.08
CA TYR A 91 -6.54 -12.04 5.17
C TYR A 91 -6.12 -12.36 6.60
N ASN A 92 -6.49 -13.55 7.08
CA ASN A 92 -6.32 -13.94 8.48
C ASN A 92 -4.86 -14.26 8.82
N LEU A 93 -4.09 -13.22 9.16
CA LEU A 93 -2.68 -13.33 9.54
C LEU A 93 -2.47 -14.21 10.79
N LYS A 94 -3.45 -14.24 11.70
CA LYS A 94 -3.39 -15.05 12.93
C LYS A 94 -3.51 -16.55 12.68
N ALA A 95 -4.07 -16.95 11.53
CA ALA A 95 -4.14 -18.36 11.13
C ALA A 95 -2.84 -18.86 10.51
N GLU A 96 -1.92 -17.97 10.14
CA GLU A 96 -0.61 -18.35 9.61
C GLU A 96 0.36 -18.77 10.73
N PRO A 97 1.35 -19.63 10.45
CA PRO A 97 2.43 -19.91 11.39
C PRO A 97 3.14 -18.64 11.85
N LEU A 98 3.55 -18.57 13.12
CA LEU A 98 4.26 -17.41 13.68
C LEU A 98 5.58 -17.10 12.94
N GLN A 99 6.21 -18.12 12.35
CA GLN A 99 7.43 -17.99 11.56
C GLN A 99 7.15 -17.62 10.09
N SER A 100 5.89 -17.45 9.68
CA SER A 100 5.58 -16.93 8.34
C SER A 100 6.16 -15.52 8.19
N MET A 101 6.61 -15.16 6.98
CA MET A 101 7.16 -13.82 6.77
C MET A 101 6.13 -12.72 6.99
N GLY A 102 4.84 -13.00 6.82
CA GLY A 102 3.77 -12.08 7.18
C GLY A 102 3.81 -11.75 8.68
N ASN A 103 3.80 -12.77 9.54
CA ASN A 103 3.84 -12.60 11.00
C ASN A 103 5.15 -11.98 11.49
N VAL A 104 6.28 -12.40 10.93
CA VAL A 104 7.60 -11.84 11.28
C VAL A 104 7.65 -10.34 10.96
N ILE A 105 7.24 -9.93 9.75
CA ILE A 105 7.20 -8.52 9.37
C ILE A 105 6.22 -7.74 10.24
N TYR A 106 4.98 -8.22 10.40
CA TYR A 106 3.96 -7.53 11.19
C TYR A 106 4.43 -7.31 12.63
N LYS A 107 4.98 -8.34 13.28
CA LYS A 107 5.54 -8.24 14.63
C LYS A 107 6.67 -7.22 14.68
N THR A 108 7.61 -7.28 13.74
CA THR A 108 8.76 -6.36 13.68
C THR A 108 8.28 -4.90 13.55
N VAL A 109 7.35 -4.62 12.63
CA VAL A 109 6.82 -3.26 12.46
C VAL A 109 6.03 -2.80 13.69
N THR A 110 5.30 -3.71 14.36
CA THR A 110 4.58 -3.38 15.60
C THR A 110 5.53 -3.02 16.73
N GLU A 111 6.63 -3.77 16.91
CA GLU A 111 7.64 -3.53 17.96
C GLU A 111 8.42 -2.23 17.76
N HIS A 112 8.63 -1.83 16.51
CA HIS A 112 9.36 -0.62 16.14
C HIS A 112 8.45 0.58 15.82
N GLU A 113 7.13 0.41 15.94
CA GLU A 113 6.07 1.38 15.60
C GLU A 113 6.00 1.80 14.12
N SER A 114 7.13 2.15 13.50
CA SER A 114 7.23 2.41 12.07
C SER A 114 8.61 2.12 11.50
N LEU A 115 8.67 1.61 10.27
CA LEU A 115 9.93 1.24 9.61
C LEU A 115 9.89 1.50 8.11
N LEU A 116 11.02 1.92 7.55
CA LEU A 116 11.24 1.99 6.11
C LEU A 116 11.41 0.60 5.52
N SER A 117 11.12 0.46 4.23
CA SER A 117 11.27 -0.83 3.53
C SER A 117 12.68 -1.43 3.66
N LYS A 118 13.73 -0.58 3.72
CA LYS A 118 15.13 -1.02 3.91
C LYS A 118 15.37 -1.63 5.30
N GLU A 119 14.71 -1.09 6.32
CA GLU A 119 14.87 -1.50 7.72
C GLU A 119 14.14 -2.81 7.96
N ILE A 120 12.90 -2.94 7.47
CA ILE A 120 12.16 -4.21 7.51
C ILE A 120 12.93 -5.30 6.79
N LYS A 121 13.50 -5.02 5.61
CA LYS A 121 14.32 -6.00 4.87
C LYS A 121 15.52 -6.48 5.69
N ALA A 122 16.21 -5.56 6.38
CA ALA A 122 17.36 -5.88 7.22
C ALA A 122 16.95 -6.71 8.45
N LEU A 123 15.92 -6.27 9.18
CA LEU A 123 15.46 -6.89 10.42
C LEU A 123 14.79 -8.26 10.19
N CYS A 124 14.07 -8.43 9.08
CA CYS A 124 13.35 -9.67 8.76
C CYS A 124 14.18 -10.66 7.92
N GLY A 125 15.49 -10.41 7.73
CA GLY A 125 16.38 -11.35 7.05
C GLY A 125 16.25 -11.41 5.52
N TYR A 126 15.62 -10.41 4.89
CA TYR A 126 15.66 -10.24 3.43
C TYR A 126 17.04 -9.71 2.99
N LYS A 127 18.03 -10.59 3.01
CA LYS A 127 19.39 -10.28 2.55
C LYS A 127 19.38 -10.06 1.03
N LYS A 128 19.90 -8.92 0.56
CA LYS A 128 20.31 -8.79 -0.85
C LYS A 128 21.44 -9.79 -1.08
N GLN A 129 21.27 -10.68 -2.05
CA GLN A 129 22.41 -11.47 -2.51
C GLN A 129 23.44 -10.48 -3.08
N PRO A 130 24.72 -10.54 -2.68
CA PRO A 130 25.73 -9.78 -3.37
C PRO A 130 25.69 -10.22 -4.84
N VAL A 131 25.56 -9.27 -5.75
CA VAL A 131 25.82 -9.54 -7.16
C VAL A 131 27.27 -9.99 -7.20
N LYS A 132 27.52 -11.28 -7.43
CA LYS A 132 28.87 -11.76 -7.73
C LYS A 132 29.27 -11.07 -9.02
N ARG A 133 29.98 -9.95 -8.94
CA ARG A 133 30.79 -9.48 -10.06
C ARG A 133 31.87 -10.54 -10.20
N SER A 134 31.77 -11.37 -11.24
CA SER A 134 32.84 -12.34 -11.48
C SER A 134 34.13 -11.56 -11.69
N VAL A 135 35.18 -11.96 -10.98
CA VAL A 135 36.51 -11.37 -11.11
C VAL A 135 37.21 -11.97 -12.34
N ASN A 136 36.73 -13.13 -12.81
CA ASN A 136 37.30 -13.86 -13.93
C ASN A 136 36.53 -13.55 -15.23
N PRO A 137 37.21 -13.10 -16.31
CA PRO A 137 36.59 -12.83 -17.62
C PRO A 137 35.93 -14.05 -18.30
N PHE A 138 36.16 -15.27 -17.79
CA PHE A 138 35.57 -16.51 -18.29
C PHE A 138 34.34 -17.02 -17.49
N ASP A 139 34.05 -16.46 -16.31
CA ASP A 139 32.90 -16.87 -15.48
C ASP A 139 31.53 -16.42 -16.06
N SER A 140 31.55 -15.55 -17.07
CA SER A 140 30.36 -15.04 -17.77
C SER A 140 29.69 -16.06 -18.70
N TRP A 141 30.19 -17.31 -18.76
CA TRP A 141 29.62 -18.41 -19.55
C TRP A 141 28.72 -19.36 -18.77
N GLU A 142 28.24 -18.99 -17.58
CA GLU A 142 27.09 -19.69 -17.00
C GLU A 142 25.92 -19.67 -18.00
N THR A 143 25.54 -20.85 -18.48
CA THR A 143 24.43 -20.98 -19.42
C THR A 143 23.13 -20.54 -18.74
N SER A 144 22.21 -19.97 -19.52
CA SER A 144 20.86 -19.65 -19.06
C SER A 144 20.18 -20.86 -18.39
N GLU A 145 20.52 -22.07 -18.83
CA GLU A 145 20.05 -23.35 -18.30
C GLU A 145 20.61 -23.66 -16.90
N THR A 146 21.91 -23.45 -16.66
CA THR A 146 22.51 -23.67 -15.32
C THR A 146 21.97 -22.66 -14.30
N GLN A 147 21.81 -21.40 -14.69
CA GLN A 147 21.16 -20.39 -13.83
C GLN A 147 19.68 -20.69 -13.58
N ALA A 148 18.96 -21.22 -14.57
CA ALA A 148 17.56 -21.63 -14.42
C ALA A 148 17.40 -22.84 -13.48
N LEU A 149 18.32 -23.82 -13.54
CA LEU A 149 18.34 -24.99 -12.65
C LEU A 149 18.65 -24.58 -11.20
N LEU A 150 19.61 -23.66 -10.99
CA LEU A 150 19.93 -23.09 -9.68
C LEU A 150 18.79 -22.23 -9.08
N LYS A 151 17.99 -21.55 -9.92
CA LYS A 151 16.77 -20.85 -9.47
C LYS A 151 15.64 -21.80 -9.11
N LYS A 152 15.54 -22.97 -9.76
CA LYS A 152 14.50 -23.97 -9.48
C LYS A 152 14.68 -24.69 -8.14
N THR A 153 15.92 -24.85 -7.67
CA THR A 153 16.23 -25.62 -6.45
C THR A 153 16.22 -24.81 -5.15
N LYS A 154 16.13 -23.47 -5.21
CA LYS A 154 15.97 -22.65 -4.01
C LYS A 154 14.53 -22.76 -3.48
N PRO A 155 14.33 -23.03 -2.18
CA PRO A 155 13.00 -22.88 -1.59
C PRO A 155 12.54 -21.44 -1.78
N LYS A 156 11.46 -21.24 -2.55
CA LYS A 156 10.83 -19.94 -2.76
C LYS A 156 10.13 -19.53 -1.47
N GLY A 157 10.84 -18.82 -0.60
CA GLY A 157 10.17 -17.94 0.36
C GLY A 157 9.47 -16.81 -0.40
N ASP A 158 8.33 -16.34 0.11
CA ASP A 158 7.64 -15.21 -0.49
C ASP A 158 8.55 -13.98 -0.58
N GLY A 159 8.62 -13.38 -1.77
CA GLY A 159 9.38 -12.15 -1.97
C GLY A 159 8.83 -11.03 -1.07
N PHE A 160 9.72 -10.19 -0.55
CA PHE A 160 9.36 -9.10 0.36
C PHE A 160 8.18 -8.26 -0.13
N GLU A 161 8.21 -7.85 -1.41
CA GLU A 161 7.17 -7.01 -1.99
C GLU A 161 5.81 -7.74 -2.03
N THR A 162 5.81 -9.06 -2.23
CA THR A 162 4.61 -9.89 -2.18
C THR A 162 4.01 -9.89 -0.77
N VAL A 163 4.84 -10.12 0.25
CA VAL A 163 4.39 -10.15 1.65
C VAL A 163 3.89 -8.78 2.09
N ILE A 164 4.62 -7.70 1.81
CA ILE A 164 4.22 -6.33 2.13
C ILE A 164 2.91 -5.94 1.43
N THR A 165 2.74 -6.34 0.17
CA THR A 165 1.49 -6.09 -0.56
C THR A 165 0.33 -6.87 0.05
N ARG A 166 0.55 -8.13 0.44
CA ARG A 166 -0.47 -8.94 1.12
C ARG A 166 -0.86 -8.39 2.49
N LEU A 167 0.10 -7.92 3.27
CA LEU A 167 -0.15 -7.26 4.56
C LEU A 167 -0.92 -5.94 4.39
N GLN A 168 -0.63 -5.15 3.35
CA GLN A 168 -1.41 -3.95 3.04
C GLN A 168 -2.82 -4.27 2.58
N MET A 169 -2.99 -5.25 1.67
CA MET A 169 -4.31 -5.71 1.25
C MET A 169 -5.14 -6.12 2.46
N GLY A 170 -4.57 -6.92 3.37
CA GLY A 170 -5.22 -7.32 4.62
C GLY A 170 -5.36 -6.22 5.69
N THR A 171 -4.97 -4.97 5.42
CA THR A 171 -4.98 -3.84 6.38
C THR A 171 -4.20 -4.10 7.68
N TRP A 172 -3.17 -4.95 7.59
CA TRP A 172 -2.24 -5.20 8.70
C TRP A 172 -1.11 -4.16 8.73
N LEU A 173 -0.75 -3.64 7.56
CA LEU A 173 0.20 -2.54 7.41
C LEU A 173 -0.39 -1.45 6.51
N VAL A 174 -0.02 -0.21 6.77
CA VAL A 174 -0.28 0.97 5.95
C VAL A 174 1.00 1.79 5.80
N VAL A 175 1.03 2.73 4.89
CA VAL A 175 2.12 3.70 4.78
C VAL A 175 1.80 4.88 5.69
N ALA A 176 2.74 5.23 6.56
CA ALA A 176 2.65 6.37 7.48
C ALA A 176 3.20 7.66 6.85
N ASP A 177 4.24 7.54 6.02
CA ASP A 177 4.90 8.66 5.36
C ASP A 177 5.84 8.18 4.25
N PHE A 178 6.48 9.12 3.56
CA PHE A 178 7.55 8.89 2.61
C PHE A 178 8.80 9.68 3.00
N GLU A 179 9.95 9.00 3.04
CA GLU A 179 11.24 9.64 3.24
C GLU A 179 11.97 9.83 1.93
N TYR A 180 12.46 11.04 1.72
CA TYR A 180 13.21 11.41 0.53
C TYR A 180 14.71 11.40 0.85
N ARG A 181 15.51 11.05 -0.15
CA ARG A 181 16.95 11.19 -0.05
C ARG A 181 17.32 12.61 -0.44
N TYR A 182 18.36 13.15 0.18
CA TYR A 182 18.84 14.50 -0.12
C TYR A 182 20.25 14.41 -0.69
N ASP A 183 20.51 15.22 -1.72
CA ASP A 183 21.83 15.32 -2.32
C ASP A 183 22.78 16.16 -1.44
N LYS A 184 24.01 16.40 -1.91
CA LYS A 184 24.99 17.22 -1.17
C LYS A 184 24.57 18.69 -1.01
N LYS A 185 23.61 19.17 -1.81
CA LYS A 185 23.07 20.53 -1.77
C LYS A 185 21.82 20.62 -0.87
N GLY A 186 21.32 19.49 -0.38
CA GLY A 186 20.11 19.43 0.45
C GLY A 186 18.83 19.32 -0.37
N GLU A 187 18.91 19.03 -1.67
CA GLU A 187 17.75 18.87 -2.54
C GLU A 187 17.24 17.42 -2.52
N PRO A 188 15.91 17.19 -2.42
CA PRO A 188 15.37 15.84 -2.46
C PRO A 188 15.58 15.21 -3.84
N TYR A 189 15.92 13.93 -3.89
CA TYR A 189 16.09 13.18 -5.14
C TYR A 189 15.59 11.74 -5.05
N GLY A 190 15.17 11.21 -6.21
CA GLY A 190 14.62 9.88 -6.34
C GLY A 190 13.21 9.75 -5.76
N TRP A 191 12.67 8.53 -5.80
CA TRP A 191 11.34 8.25 -5.29
C TRP A 191 11.31 8.19 -3.77
N GLY A 192 10.29 8.80 -3.17
CA GLY A 192 10.03 8.70 -1.73
C GLY A 192 9.98 7.25 -1.25
N ILE A 193 10.76 6.93 -0.22
CA ILE A 193 10.87 5.62 0.39
C ILE A 193 9.73 5.48 1.40
N ALA A 194 8.82 4.53 1.18
CA ALA A 194 7.68 4.31 2.06
C ALA A 194 8.12 3.88 3.47
N ARG A 195 7.58 4.58 4.47
CA ARG A 195 7.60 4.21 5.88
C ARG A 195 6.30 3.49 6.21
N TYR A 196 6.39 2.24 6.66
CA TYR A 196 5.26 1.40 7.02
C TYR A 196 5.00 1.42 8.52
N THR A 197 3.75 1.25 8.90
CA THR A 197 3.28 1.13 10.29
C THR A 197 2.05 0.23 10.34
N THR A 198 1.61 -0.13 11.54
CA THR A 198 0.28 -0.73 11.74
C THR A 198 -0.78 0.37 11.82
N PRO A 199 -2.01 0.14 11.35
CA PRO A 199 -3.07 1.12 11.53
C PRO A 199 -3.33 1.50 12.99
N GLU A 200 -3.16 0.54 13.92
CA GLU A 200 -3.37 0.76 15.35
C GLU A 200 -2.39 1.76 15.94
N VAL A 201 -1.12 1.70 15.52
CA VAL A 201 -0.11 2.70 15.90
C VAL A 201 -0.42 4.05 15.25
N LEU A 202 -0.83 4.06 13.98
CA LEU A 202 -1.02 5.30 13.22
C LEU A 202 -2.27 6.09 13.65
N PHE A 203 -3.39 5.41 13.86
CA PHE A 203 -4.69 6.05 14.10
C PHE A 203 -5.23 5.83 15.51
N GLY A 204 -4.63 4.90 16.27
CA GLY A 204 -5.15 4.44 17.55
C GLY A 204 -6.09 3.24 17.39
N LYS A 205 -5.94 2.26 18.28
CA LYS A 205 -6.68 0.99 18.26
C LYS A 205 -8.20 1.19 18.25
N GLU A 206 -8.72 2.12 19.04
CA GLU A 206 -10.16 2.38 19.12
C GLU A 206 -10.74 2.85 17.79
N LYS A 207 -10.05 3.74 17.07
CA LYS A 207 -10.50 4.21 15.76
C LYS A 207 -10.48 3.10 14.72
N VAL A 208 -9.42 2.30 14.69
CA VAL A 208 -9.28 1.17 13.75
C VAL A 208 -10.35 0.11 14.01
N GLN A 209 -10.73 -0.11 15.26
CA GLN A 209 -11.72 -1.10 15.68
C GLN A 209 -13.13 -0.50 15.83
N ALA A 210 -13.39 0.70 15.31
CA ALA A 210 -14.68 1.38 15.43
C ALA A 210 -15.84 0.65 14.74
N ALA A 211 -15.54 -0.40 13.94
CA ALA A 211 -16.57 -1.33 13.47
C ALA A 211 -17.29 -2.06 14.63
N GLY A 212 -16.69 -2.11 15.81
CA GLY A 212 -17.29 -2.63 17.03
C GLY A 212 -17.58 -4.13 16.92
N ASN A 213 -18.81 -4.51 17.29
CA ASN A 213 -19.25 -5.91 17.34
C ASN A 213 -19.82 -6.43 16.00
N ARG A 214 -19.71 -5.66 14.91
CA ARG A 214 -20.26 -6.06 13.62
C ARG A 214 -19.50 -7.25 13.04
N SER A 215 -20.23 -8.17 12.42
CA SER A 215 -19.61 -9.29 11.72
C SER A 215 -18.84 -8.79 10.48
N PRO A 216 -17.82 -9.54 10.00
CA PRO A 216 -17.14 -9.22 8.74
C PRO A 216 -18.11 -9.11 7.55
N GLU A 217 -19.16 -9.94 7.51
CA GLU A 217 -20.21 -9.93 6.48
C GLU A 217 -21.07 -8.67 6.56
N GLU A 218 -21.45 -8.22 7.77
CA GLU A 218 -22.17 -6.96 7.95
C GLU A 218 -21.34 -5.76 7.48
N SER A 219 -20.04 -5.74 7.82
CA SER A 219 -19.12 -4.71 7.32
C SER A 219 -18.98 -4.75 5.80
N LYS A 220 -18.87 -5.95 5.21
CA LYS A 220 -18.85 -6.12 3.76
C LYS A 220 -20.11 -5.56 3.10
N GLN A 221 -21.29 -5.87 3.64
CA GLN A 221 -22.55 -5.38 3.07
C GLN A 221 -22.62 -3.85 3.11
N ARG A 222 -22.26 -3.24 4.23
CA ARG A 222 -22.22 -1.76 4.36
C ARG A 222 -21.28 -1.11 3.33
N LEU A 223 -20.12 -1.73 3.11
CA LEU A 223 -19.15 -1.28 2.11
C LEU A 223 -19.72 -1.39 0.69
N ILE A 224 -20.40 -2.50 0.36
CA ILE A 224 -21.08 -2.69 -0.93
C ILE A 224 -22.16 -1.61 -1.11
N ASP A 225 -23.04 -1.45 -0.13
CA ASP A 225 -24.15 -0.49 -0.21
C ASP A 225 -23.64 0.93 -0.45
N TYR A 226 -22.58 1.34 0.27
CA TYR A 226 -21.95 2.64 0.09
C TYR A 226 -21.32 2.81 -1.28
N LEU A 227 -20.49 1.86 -1.72
CA LEU A 227 -19.79 1.96 -2.99
C LEU A 227 -20.77 1.91 -4.18
N THR A 228 -21.86 1.13 -4.08
CA THR A 228 -22.91 1.10 -5.10
C THR A 228 -23.66 2.43 -5.18
N GLN A 229 -23.91 3.11 -4.06
CA GLN A 229 -24.48 4.46 -4.06
C GLN A 229 -23.52 5.51 -4.61
N LEU A 230 -22.23 5.39 -4.26
CA LEU A 230 -21.18 6.31 -4.71
C LEU A 230 -20.89 6.17 -6.21
N LEU A 231 -20.91 4.94 -6.73
CA LEU A 231 -20.50 4.57 -8.08
C LEU A 231 -21.65 3.85 -8.81
N PRO A 232 -22.75 4.55 -9.14
CA PRO A 232 -23.90 3.95 -9.82
C PRO A 232 -23.57 3.39 -11.22
N GLN A 233 -22.43 3.80 -11.80
CA GLN A 233 -21.92 3.29 -13.07
C GLN A 233 -21.16 1.96 -12.94
N ALA A 234 -20.73 1.58 -11.75
CA ALA A 234 -19.92 0.37 -11.55
C ALA A 234 -20.79 -0.89 -11.46
N THR A 235 -20.31 -1.99 -12.03
CA THR A 235 -21.00 -3.29 -11.90
C THR A 235 -20.77 -3.91 -10.52
N PRO A 236 -21.61 -4.86 -10.06
CA PRO A 236 -21.39 -5.55 -8.79
C PRO A 236 -20.01 -6.21 -8.67
N GLU A 237 -19.48 -6.76 -9.77
CA GLU A 237 -18.14 -7.35 -9.81
C GLU A 237 -17.06 -6.29 -9.56
N GLN A 238 -17.19 -5.12 -10.17
CA GLN A 238 -16.26 -4.01 -9.98
C GLN A 238 -16.27 -3.50 -8.54
N ILE A 239 -17.46 -3.39 -7.92
CA ILE A 239 -17.60 -3.05 -6.50
C ILE A 239 -16.89 -4.07 -5.61
N LEU A 240 -17.06 -5.37 -5.87
CA LEU A 240 -16.37 -6.41 -5.12
C LEU A 240 -14.84 -6.35 -5.32
N ASN A 241 -14.37 -6.01 -6.53
CA ASN A 241 -12.96 -5.86 -6.82
C ASN A 241 -12.29 -4.70 -6.05
N ILE A 242 -13.04 -3.62 -5.74
CA ILE A 242 -12.56 -2.55 -4.84
C ILE A 242 -12.28 -3.12 -3.45
N LEU A 243 -13.19 -3.96 -2.95
CA LEU A 243 -13.12 -4.52 -1.60
C LEU A 243 -12.05 -5.61 -1.48
N GLY A 244 -11.81 -6.36 -2.55
CA GLY A 244 -10.74 -7.37 -2.66
C GLY A 244 -10.90 -8.60 -1.78
#